data_AF-A0A2H0BFE7-F1
#
_entry.id   AF-A0A2H0BFE7-F1
#
_cell.length_a   1.000
_cell.length_b   1.000
_cell.length_c   1.000
_cell.angle_alpha   90.00
_cell.angle_beta   90.00
_cell.angle_gamma   90.00
#
_symmetry.space_group_name_H-M   'P 1'
#
loop_
_entity.id
_entity.type
_entity.pdbx_description
1 polymer ?
#
loop_
_entity_poly.entity_id
_entity_poly.type
_entity_poly.pdbx_seq_one_letter_code
_entity_poly.pdbx_strand_id
1 'polypeptide(L)'
;MVPCIILVPLMNMWLKNINILQDKIVNTRSLRELTLKTFGVGVNLFAGSASKKPKVFVGLSGGVDSAVSAAILKQRGFDVTGVFIKVWQPDFLPCTWRDERRDAMRVSIALDIPFLFLDFEEEYKKGVVDKMIAEYKAGRTPNPDVLCNKEIKFGSFWKKAKEMGADYIATGHYARIEREFTISNSQFSINESISNENLNIENSMKIENFKLKIGIDSEKDQSYFLWTLAQDDLSHILFPIGNLKKEEVRRLARQYGLPVSEKKDSQGICFIGNIRMDEFLAHFIQTKPGKVLDTVGHEIGTHDGAVLYTVGERHGFTISQKGPEDKAFYVLSKDIMLNTLVVSNKKSEIISHSPTKIEIKNVNWITEPVDHALFARIRYRGEKIPVKLFLANHRLAVEFKKPVRGLSLGQSIVFYLSLNANEEKSIDESDICLGGAVMDRIIS
;
A
#
# COMPACT_ATOMS: atom_id res chain seq x y z
N MET A 1 -2.48 84.18 -1.92
CA MET A 1 -2.03 84.04 -0.52
C MET A 1 -2.05 82.57 -0.14
N VAL A 2 -0.84 82.01 -0.06
CA VAL A 2 -0.38 80.77 0.61
C VAL A 2 -0.53 81.01 2.15
N PRO A 3 -0.55 80.02 3.10
CA PRO A 3 0.27 78.80 3.18
C PRO A 3 -0.46 77.52 3.68
N CYS A 4 -0.02 76.27 3.47
CA CYS A 4 1.28 75.57 3.52
C CYS A 4 1.89 75.41 4.93
N ILE A 5 2.61 74.28 5.12
CA ILE A 5 3.42 73.86 6.29
C ILE A 5 2.54 73.31 7.45
N ILE A 6 2.69 72.13 8.07
CA ILE A 6 3.82 71.28 8.50
C ILE A 6 3.20 69.85 8.70
N LEU A 7 3.73 68.70 8.24
CA LEU A 7 4.73 67.85 8.92
C LEU A 7 4.89 66.53 8.12
N VAL A 8 6.03 66.37 7.47
CA VAL A 8 6.67 65.08 7.22
C VAL A 8 7.26 64.65 8.58
N PRO A 9 6.75 63.57 9.22
CA PRO A 9 7.59 62.39 9.45
C PRO A 9 6.77 61.10 9.71
N LEU A 10 6.46 60.31 8.68
CA LEU A 10 6.11 58.88 8.86
C LEU A 10 6.90 57.95 7.94
N MET A 11 7.82 58.51 7.15
CA MET A 11 8.69 57.76 6.23
C MET A 11 10.06 57.39 6.84
N ASN A 12 10.40 57.92 8.02
CA ASN A 12 11.69 57.65 8.70
C ASN A 12 11.62 56.61 9.83
N MET A 13 10.45 56.01 10.08
CA MET A 13 10.34 54.85 10.98
C MET A 13 10.32 53.51 10.24
N TRP A 14 10.12 53.53 8.92
CA TRP A 14 10.10 52.33 8.08
C TRP A 14 11.48 51.99 7.47
N LEU A 15 12.40 52.96 7.40
CA LEU A 15 13.76 52.75 6.89
C LEU A 15 14.82 52.40 7.97
N LYS A 16 14.47 52.39 9.26
CA LYS A 16 15.37 51.95 10.34
C LYS A 16 15.19 50.50 10.77
N ASN A 17 14.13 49.80 10.34
CA ASN A 17 13.96 48.36 10.57
C ASN A 17 14.37 47.48 9.37
N ILE A 18 14.80 48.08 8.26
CA ILE A 18 15.30 47.34 7.09
C ILE A 18 16.81 47.00 7.20
N ASN A 19 17.56 47.68 8.08
CA ASN A 19 18.99 47.39 8.30
C ASN A 19 19.29 46.44 9.47
N ILE A 20 18.28 45.83 10.12
CA ILE A 20 18.49 44.81 11.17
C ILE A 20 18.12 43.39 10.68
N LEU A 21 17.60 43.26 9.46
CA LEU A 21 17.28 41.97 8.84
C LEU A 21 18.26 41.54 7.73
N GLN A 22 19.26 42.36 7.39
CA GLN A 22 20.31 41.97 6.44
C GLN A 22 21.46 41.15 7.04
N ASP A 23 21.65 41.15 8.36
CA ASP A 23 22.73 40.38 9.04
C ASP A 23 22.31 38.97 9.51
N LYS A 24 21.09 38.51 9.16
CA LYS A 24 20.66 37.11 9.38
C LYS A 24 20.40 36.34 8.09
N ILE A 25 20.80 36.89 6.94
CA ILE A 25 20.73 36.24 5.62
C ILE A 25 22.14 35.82 5.18
N VAL A 26 22.84 35.11 6.06
CA VAL A 26 24.08 34.37 5.71
C VAL A 26 24.01 32.99 6.35
N ASN A 27 22.93 32.23 6.11
CA ASN A 27 22.97 30.76 6.30
C ASN A 27 21.81 29.97 5.66
N THR A 28 21.21 30.45 4.58
CA THR A 28 20.09 29.74 3.91
C THR A 28 20.51 28.97 2.65
N ARG A 29 21.79 29.01 2.28
CA ARG A 29 22.35 28.16 1.21
C ARG A 29 22.61 26.72 1.68
N SER A 30 23.11 26.53 2.91
CA SER A 30 23.45 25.19 3.43
C SER A 30 22.22 24.33 3.74
N LEU A 31 21.09 24.93 4.16
CA LEU A 31 19.84 24.20 4.41
C LEU A 31 19.13 23.76 3.12
N ARG A 32 19.28 24.49 2.01
CA ARG A 32 18.76 24.05 0.70
C ARG A 32 19.57 22.89 0.13
N GLU A 33 20.89 22.88 0.31
CA GLU A 33 21.74 21.76 -0.12
C GLU A 33 21.60 20.51 0.76
N LEU A 34 21.35 20.67 2.07
CA LEU A 34 21.11 19.52 2.95
C LEU A 34 19.77 18.83 2.71
N THR A 35 18.74 19.57 2.28
CA THR A 35 17.41 19.00 2.02
C THR A 35 17.31 18.32 0.64
N LEU A 36 18.15 18.71 -0.30
CA LEU A 36 18.20 18.14 -1.66
C LEU A 36 19.02 16.85 -1.77
N LYS A 37 19.89 16.56 -0.79
CA LYS A 37 20.65 15.30 -0.75
C LYS A 37 19.88 14.10 -0.18
N THR A 38 18.74 14.32 0.47
CA THR A 38 17.96 13.26 1.12
C THR A 38 16.84 12.67 0.26
N PHE A 39 16.56 13.25 -0.91
CA PHE A 39 15.51 12.79 -1.81
C PHE A 39 16.02 12.83 -3.25
N GLY A 40 16.48 11.68 -3.75
CA GLY A 40 17.23 11.52 -5.00
C GLY A 40 16.55 11.97 -6.30
N VAL A 41 16.49 13.28 -6.51
CA VAL A 41 16.35 13.91 -7.82
C VAL A 41 17.33 15.08 -7.86
N GLY A 42 18.48 14.87 -8.51
CA GLY A 42 19.41 15.96 -8.81
C GLY A 42 18.76 16.93 -9.79
N VAL A 43 18.66 18.21 -9.38
CA VAL A 43 18.23 19.29 -10.28
C VAL A 43 19.48 19.99 -10.78
N ASN A 44 19.78 19.82 -12.07
CA ASN A 44 20.85 20.56 -12.73
C ASN A 44 20.52 22.05 -12.78
N LEU A 45 21.36 22.86 -12.14
CA LEU A 45 21.36 24.32 -12.19
C LEU A 45 22.28 24.78 -13.31
N PHE A 46 21.91 24.53 -14.57
CA PHE A 46 22.46 25.23 -15.73
C PHE A 46 21.37 25.42 -16.78
N ALA A 47 21.10 26.67 -17.13
CA ALA A 47 20.21 27.05 -18.21
C ALA A 47 20.83 26.61 -19.55
N GLY A 48 20.22 25.66 -20.26
CA GLY A 48 20.71 25.20 -21.56
C GLY A 48 20.25 23.81 -22.01
N SER A 49 18.94 23.64 -22.19
CA SER A 49 18.21 22.69 -23.06
C SER A 49 16.90 22.31 -22.36
N ALA A 50 15.77 22.42 -23.05
CA ALA A 50 14.47 22.02 -22.50
C ALA A 50 14.43 20.48 -22.45
N SER A 51 14.99 19.89 -21.41
CA SER A 51 14.83 18.46 -21.16
C SER A 51 13.35 18.14 -21.05
N LYS A 52 12.89 17.15 -21.82
CA LYS A 52 11.49 16.73 -21.85
C LYS A 52 11.08 16.30 -20.44
N LYS A 53 10.01 16.90 -19.89
CA LYS A 53 9.46 16.52 -18.59
C LYS A 53 9.09 15.03 -18.60
N PRO A 54 9.48 14.23 -17.58
CA PRO A 54 9.07 12.84 -17.51
C PRO A 54 7.55 12.72 -17.42
N LYS A 55 6.97 11.83 -18.21
CA LYS A 55 5.53 11.59 -18.31
C LYS A 55 5.07 10.63 -17.24
N VAL A 56 4.05 11.04 -16.47
CA VAL A 56 3.48 10.22 -15.39
C VAL A 56 1.98 10.12 -15.52
N PHE A 57 1.49 8.89 -15.53
CA PHE A 57 0.06 8.61 -15.53
C PHE A 57 -0.37 8.29 -14.09
N VAL A 58 -1.28 9.09 -13.53
CA VAL A 58 -1.70 8.95 -12.14
C VAL A 58 -3.10 8.34 -12.09
N GLY A 59 -3.22 7.18 -11.44
CA GLY A 59 -4.53 6.56 -11.18
C GLY A 59 -5.35 7.42 -10.20
N LEU A 60 -6.37 8.11 -10.71
CA LEU A 60 -7.29 8.96 -9.96
C LEU A 60 -8.58 8.20 -9.68
N SER A 61 -8.77 7.73 -8.44
CA SER A 61 -9.99 7.02 -8.01
C SER A 61 -11.14 7.95 -7.59
N GLY A 62 -10.96 9.26 -7.70
CA GLY A 62 -11.88 10.25 -7.15
C GLY A 62 -11.76 10.42 -5.62
N GLY A 63 -10.71 9.85 -5.00
CA GLY A 63 -10.37 10.03 -3.59
C GLY A 63 -9.27 11.08 -3.35
N VAL A 64 -9.11 11.48 -2.09
CA VAL A 64 -8.11 12.48 -1.65
C VAL A 64 -6.67 12.05 -1.98
N ASP A 65 -6.34 10.78 -1.75
CA ASP A 65 -4.96 10.28 -1.77
C ASP A 65 -4.35 10.32 -3.17
N SER A 66 -5.12 9.88 -4.17
CA SER A 66 -4.73 10.00 -5.58
C SER A 66 -4.68 11.45 -6.05
N ALA A 67 -5.59 12.30 -5.57
CA ALA A 67 -5.64 13.71 -5.95
C ALA A 67 -4.41 14.48 -5.45
N VAL A 68 -4.02 14.27 -4.19
CA VAL A 68 -2.79 14.85 -3.62
C VAL A 68 -1.56 14.28 -4.28
N SER A 69 -1.56 12.99 -4.64
CA SER A 69 -0.46 12.38 -5.38
C SER A 69 -0.22 13.07 -6.72
N ALA A 70 -1.29 13.34 -7.48
CA ALA A 70 -1.20 14.09 -8.74
C ALA A 70 -0.72 15.54 -8.52
N ALA A 71 -1.22 16.22 -7.48
CA ALA A 71 -0.80 17.58 -7.15
C ALA A 71 0.70 17.67 -6.82
N ILE A 72 1.22 16.74 -6.00
CA ILE A 72 2.65 16.65 -5.65
C ILE A 72 3.50 16.43 -6.90
N LEU A 73 3.08 15.54 -7.80
CA LEU A 73 3.81 15.26 -9.04
C LEU A 73 3.81 16.46 -10.00
N LYS A 74 2.67 17.15 -10.15
CA LYS A 74 2.60 18.38 -10.95
C LYS A 74 3.52 19.45 -10.38
N GLN A 75 3.52 19.64 -9.06
CA GLN A 75 4.40 20.61 -8.39
C GLN A 75 5.89 20.25 -8.55
N ARG A 76 6.23 18.96 -8.62
CA ARG A 76 7.60 18.47 -8.89
C ARG A 76 8.02 18.57 -10.37
N GLY A 77 7.17 19.08 -11.24
CA GLY A 77 7.51 19.38 -12.63
C GLY A 77 7.32 18.21 -13.62
N PHE A 78 6.64 17.14 -13.22
CA PHE A 78 6.28 16.04 -14.12
C PHE A 78 5.22 16.47 -15.15
N ASP A 79 5.21 15.82 -16.31
CA ASP A 79 4.10 15.88 -17.28
C ASP A 79 3.02 14.88 -16.82
N VAL A 80 2.05 15.38 -16.05
CA VAL A 80 1.07 14.55 -15.34
C VAL A 80 -0.21 14.40 -16.15
N THR A 81 -0.63 13.15 -16.38
CA THR A 81 -1.97 12.81 -16.90
C THR A 81 -2.76 12.05 -15.84
N GLY A 82 -3.94 12.54 -15.48
CA GLY A 82 -4.86 11.84 -14.59
C GLY A 82 -5.63 10.74 -15.33
N VAL A 83 -5.78 9.58 -14.71
CA VAL A 83 -6.46 8.42 -15.31
C VAL A 83 -7.49 7.85 -14.35
N PHE A 84 -8.76 7.86 -14.75
CA PHE A 84 -9.78 7.09 -14.06
C PHE A 84 -9.87 5.69 -14.67
N ILE A 85 -9.77 4.67 -13.82
CA ILE A 85 -9.90 3.26 -14.23
C ILE A 85 -11.29 2.79 -13.83
N LYS A 86 -12.12 2.44 -14.81
CA LYS A 86 -13.36 1.72 -14.58
C LYS A 86 -13.03 0.23 -14.54
N VAL A 87 -13.60 -0.43 -13.54
CA VAL A 87 -13.55 -1.89 -13.42
C VAL A 87 -14.95 -2.42 -13.19
N TRP A 88 -15.09 -3.73 -13.26
CA TRP A 88 -16.39 -4.38 -13.20
C TRP A 88 -17.06 -4.15 -11.85
N GLN A 89 -18.34 -3.77 -11.90
CA GLN A 89 -19.22 -3.70 -10.74
C GLN A 89 -20.42 -4.63 -10.98
N PRO A 90 -20.91 -5.33 -9.94
CA PRO A 90 -22.11 -6.15 -10.09
C PRO A 90 -23.35 -5.30 -10.30
N ASP A 91 -24.27 -5.78 -11.15
CA ASP A 91 -25.52 -5.07 -11.49
C ASP A 91 -26.48 -4.88 -10.30
N PHE A 92 -26.34 -5.70 -9.25
CA PHE A 92 -27.14 -5.60 -8.03
C PHE A 92 -26.68 -4.48 -7.08
N LEU A 93 -25.54 -3.84 -7.35
CA LEU A 93 -25.08 -2.69 -6.58
C LEU A 93 -25.39 -1.36 -7.27
N PRO A 94 -25.62 -0.29 -6.50
CA PRO A 94 -25.78 1.04 -7.07
C PRO A 94 -24.50 1.45 -7.80
N CYS A 95 -24.66 2.07 -8.97
CA CYS A 95 -23.54 2.57 -9.76
C CYS A 95 -22.85 3.74 -9.03
N THR A 96 -21.66 3.48 -8.47
CA THR A 96 -20.87 4.50 -7.76
C THR A 96 -19.77 5.11 -8.62
N TRP A 97 -19.27 4.37 -9.61
CA TRP A 97 -18.09 4.77 -10.38
C TRP A 97 -18.30 6.08 -11.16
N ARG A 98 -19.54 6.42 -11.54
CA ARG A 98 -19.85 7.65 -12.27
C ARG A 98 -19.56 8.89 -11.43
N ASP A 99 -19.91 8.86 -10.15
CA ASP A 99 -19.64 9.95 -9.22
C ASP A 99 -18.15 10.04 -8.89
N GLU A 100 -17.48 8.90 -8.70
CA GLU A 100 -16.04 8.84 -8.50
C GLU A 100 -15.26 9.37 -9.70
N ARG A 101 -15.69 9.04 -10.92
CA ARG A 101 -15.13 9.57 -12.17
C ARG A 101 -15.33 11.08 -12.26
N ARG A 102 -16.51 11.57 -11.91
CA ARG A 102 -16.79 13.02 -11.89
C ARG A 102 -15.87 13.74 -10.92
N ASP A 103 -15.63 13.18 -9.75
CA ASP A 103 -14.70 13.74 -8.77
C ASP A 103 -13.25 13.71 -9.27
N ALA A 104 -12.81 12.62 -9.90
CA ALA A 104 -11.50 12.53 -10.54
C ALA A 104 -11.33 13.57 -11.65
N MET A 105 -12.36 13.78 -12.47
CA MET A 105 -12.36 14.80 -13.52
C MET A 105 -12.28 16.22 -12.93
N ARG A 106 -13.03 16.51 -11.85
CA ARG A 106 -12.95 17.80 -11.14
C ARG A 106 -11.55 18.05 -10.57
N VAL A 107 -10.89 17.02 -10.04
CA VAL A 107 -9.50 17.10 -9.60
C VAL A 107 -8.57 17.42 -10.77
N SER A 108 -8.72 16.73 -11.90
CA SER A 108 -7.91 17.01 -13.10
C SER A 108 -8.08 18.44 -13.60
N ILE A 109 -9.31 18.99 -13.57
CA ILE A 109 -9.59 20.38 -13.93
C ILE A 109 -8.94 21.35 -12.94
N ALA A 110 -9.13 21.13 -11.63
CA ALA A 110 -8.54 21.98 -10.60
C ALA A 110 -7.00 21.99 -10.65
N LEU A 111 -6.42 20.85 -11.03
CA LEU A 111 -4.99 20.71 -11.22
C LEU A 111 -4.53 21.10 -12.62
N ASP A 112 -5.40 21.43 -13.56
CA ASP A 112 -5.06 21.71 -14.97
C ASP A 112 -4.13 20.62 -15.57
N ILE A 113 -4.63 19.37 -15.56
CA ILE A 113 -3.95 18.20 -16.14
C ILE A 113 -4.89 17.45 -17.09
N PRO A 114 -4.37 16.81 -18.15
CA PRO A 114 -5.15 15.91 -18.99
C PRO A 114 -5.84 14.81 -18.17
N PHE A 115 -7.01 14.37 -18.65
CA PHE A 115 -7.80 13.32 -18.01
C PHE A 115 -8.15 12.23 -19.01
N LEU A 116 -7.88 10.98 -18.64
CA LEU A 116 -8.20 9.80 -19.42
C LEU A 116 -9.15 8.89 -18.64
N PHE A 117 -9.89 8.10 -19.41
CA PHE A 117 -10.78 7.07 -18.89
C PHE A 117 -10.40 5.75 -19.55
N LEU A 118 -10.04 4.77 -18.73
CA LEU A 118 -9.70 3.43 -19.18
C LEU A 118 -10.72 2.44 -18.62
N ASP A 119 -11.22 1.56 -19.48
CA ASP A 119 -12.15 0.50 -19.11
C ASP A 119 -11.38 -0.82 -19.02
N PHE A 120 -11.39 -1.44 -17.83
CA PHE A 120 -10.81 -2.74 -17.55
C PHE A 120 -11.82 -3.65 -16.85
N GLU A 121 -13.10 -3.57 -17.21
CA GLU A 121 -14.14 -4.42 -16.62
C GLU A 121 -13.86 -5.91 -16.84
N GLU A 122 -13.52 -6.30 -18.07
CA GLU A 122 -13.28 -7.71 -18.42
C GLU A 122 -12.03 -8.24 -17.71
N GLU A 123 -10.93 -7.47 -17.71
CA GLU A 123 -9.69 -7.83 -17.04
C GLU A 123 -9.88 -7.95 -15.53
N TYR A 124 -10.63 -7.02 -14.91
CA TYR A 124 -10.90 -7.07 -13.47
C TYR A 124 -11.79 -8.27 -13.13
N LYS A 125 -12.85 -8.50 -13.91
CA LYS A 125 -13.75 -9.64 -13.69
C LYS A 125 -12.99 -10.96 -13.75
N LYS A 126 -12.21 -11.17 -14.81
CA LYS A 126 -11.44 -12.41 -15.00
C LYS A 126 -10.25 -12.53 -14.06
N GLY A 127 -9.51 -11.45 -13.86
CA GLY A 127 -8.26 -11.41 -13.10
C GLY A 127 -8.45 -11.40 -11.59
N VAL A 128 -9.57 -10.86 -11.11
CA VAL A 128 -9.85 -10.64 -9.69
C VAL A 128 -11.09 -11.39 -9.24
N VAL A 129 -12.26 -11.08 -9.79
CA VAL A 129 -13.55 -11.56 -9.28
C VAL A 129 -13.72 -13.06 -9.47
N ASP A 130 -13.50 -13.56 -10.68
CA ASP A 130 -13.69 -14.98 -10.99
C ASP A 130 -12.67 -15.85 -10.22
N LYS A 131 -11.41 -15.40 -10.11
CA LYS A 131 -10.39 -16.06 -9.27
C LYS A 131 -10.79 -16.05 -7.79
N MET A 132 -11.33 -14.93 -7.30
CA MET A 132 -11.79 -14.81 -5.92
C MET A 132 -12.91 -15.82 -5.64
N ILE A 133 -13.94 -15.85 -6.49
CA ILE A 133 -15.07 -16.79 -6.35
C ILE A 133 -14.60 -18.24 -6.41
N ALA A 134 -13.64 -18.57 -7.29
CA ALA A 134 -13.08 -19.91 -7.39
C ALA A 134 -12.35 -20.35 -6.10
N GLU A 135 -11.55 -19.46 -5.50
CA GLU A 135 -10.87 -19.75 -4.23
C GLU A 135 -11.87 -19.92 -3.08
N TYR A 136 -12.93 -19.10 -3.02
CA TYR A 136 -14.01 -19.31 -2.06
C TYR A 136 -14.68 -20.67 -2.24
N LYS A 137 -15.06 -21.04 -3.46
CA LYS A 137 -15.63 -22.37 -3.75
C LYS A 137 -14.71 -23.53 -3.32
N ALA A 138 -13.39 -23.31 -3.34
CA ALA A 138 -12.40 -24.27 -2.85
C ALA A 138 -12.19 -24.23 -1.31
N GLY A 139 -12.97 -23.45 -0.57
CA GLY A 139 -12.86 -23.31 0.89
C GLY A 139 -11.74 -22.39 1.34
N ARG A 140 -11.24 -21.51 0.49
CA ARG A 140 -10.11 -20.62 0.77
C ARG A 140 -10.59 -19.17 0.80
N THR A 141 -9.90 -18.31 1.53
CA THR A 141 -10.22 -16.88 1.60
C THR A 141 -9.14 -16.10 0.85
N PRO A 142 -9.32 -15.76 -0.43
CA PRO A 142 -8.35 -15.00 -1.22
C PRO A 142 -8.29 -13.52 -0.80
N ASN A 143 -7.24 -12.82 -1.22
CA ASN A 143 -7.11 -11.36 -1.07
C ASN A 143 -7.35 -10.65 -2.43
N PRO A 144 -8.55 -10.11 -2.69
CA PRO A 144 -8.87 -9.47 -3.96
C PRO A 144 -8.09 -8.16 -4.20
N ASP A 145 -7.70 -7.44 -3.16
CA ASP A 145 -6.96 -6.18 -3.31
C ASP A 145 -5.54 -6.41 -3.83
N VAL A 146 -4.89 -7.51 -3.39
CA VAL A 146 -3.61 -7.97 -3.95
C VAL A 146 -3.75 -8.30 -5.43
N LEU A 147 -4.81 -9.04 -5.80
CA LEU A 147 -5.08 -9.38 -7.21
C LEU A 147 -5.36 -8.12 -8.04
N CYS A 148 -6.13 -7.17 -7.52
CA CYS A 148 -6.41 -5.90 -8.20
C CYS A 148 -5.13 -5.08 -8.44
N ASN A 149 -4.22 -5.02 -7.45
CA ASN A 149 -2.93 -4.36 -7.64
C ASN A 149 -2.13 -5.06 -8.75
N LYS A 150 -2.00 -6.39 -8.68
CA LYS A 150 -1.25 -7.20 -9.65
C LYS A 150 -1.80 -7.09 -11.08
N GLU A 151 -3.09 -7.35 -11.25
CA GLU A 151 -3.69 -7.56 -12.58
C GLU A 151 -4.11 -6.22 -13.22
N ILE A 152 -4.51 -5.24 -12.41
CA ILE A 152 -5.15 -4.01 -12.90
C ILE A 152 -4.26 -2.79 -12.70
N LYS A 153 -3.94 -2.42 -11.45
CA LYS A 153 -3.24 -1.14 -11.20
C LYS A 153 -1.79 -1.15 -11.71
N PHE A 154 -1.09 -2.26 -11.56
CA PHE A 154 0.30 -2.41 -12.01
C PHE A 154 0.43 -3.38 -13.20
N GLY A 155 -0.66 -4.06 -13.57
CA GLY A 155 -0.76 -4.83 -14.80
C GLY A 155 -1.35 -4.00 -15.94
N SER A 156 -2.67 -4.11 -16.14
CA SER A 156 -3.39 -3.52 -17.28
C SER A 156 -3.20 -2.00 -17.42
N PHE A 157 -3.23 -1.26 -16.31
CA PHE A 157 -2.99 0.18 -16.30
C PHE A 157 -1.55 0.52 -16.71
N TRP A 158 -0.55 -0.17 -16.15
CA TRP A 158 0.85 0.07 -16.52
C TRP A 158 1.07 -0.22 -18.00
N LYS A 159 0.62 -1.38 -18.48
CA LYS A 159 0.73 -1.76 -19.89
C LYS A 159 0.16 -0.67 -20.79
N LYS A 160 -1.04 -0.17 -20.47
CA LYS A 160 -1.69 0.86 -21.28
C LYS A 160 -0.97 2.21 -21.21
N ALA A 161 -0.52 2.62 -20.03
CA ALA A 161 0.24 3.85 -19.85
C ALA A 161 1.57 3.80 -20.63
N LYS A 162 2.27 2.66 -20.61
CA LYS A 162 3.52 2.43 -21.34
C LYS A 162 3.32 2.53 -22.86
N GLU A 163 2.24 1.94 -23.40
CA GLU A 163 1.86 2.10 -24.82
C GLU A 163 1.62 3.57 -25.20
N MET A 164 1.15 4.39 -24.26
CA MET A 164 0.92 5.83 -24.44
C MET A 164 2.17 6.70 -24.20
N GLY A 165 3.32 6.06 -23.95
CA GLY A 165 4.61 6.72 -23.74
C GLY A 165 4.79 7.32 -22.35
N ALA A 166 4.16 6.73 -21.33
CA ALA A 166 4.44 7.06 -19.94
C ALA A 166 5.84 6.57 -19.54
N ASP A 167 6.60 7.40 -18.82
CA ASP A 167 7.85 6.99 -18.17
C ASP A 167 7.56 6.30 -16.83
N TYR A 168 6.49 6.73 -16.15
CA TYR A 168 6.04 6.20 -14.87
C TYR A 168 4.51 6.13 -14.76
N ILE A 169 4.03 5.28 -13.86
CA ILE A 169 2.69 5.37 -13.28
C ILE A 169 2.77 5.77 -11.81
N ALA A 170 1.74 6.42 -11.31
CA ALA A 170 1.62 6.75 -9.90
C ALA A 170 0.25 6.41 -9.34
N THR A 171 0.22 6.13 -8.05
CA THR A 171 -1.01 5.83 -7.31
C THR A 171 -0.95 6.46 -5.92
N GLY A 172 -2.11 6.64 -5.30
CA GLY A 172 -2.22 7.12 -3.92
C GLY A 172 -1.96 6.02 -2.87
N HIS A 173 -1.03 5.10 -3.10
CA HIS A 173 -0.70 4.09 -2.09
C HIS A 173 0.25 4.65 -1.02
N TYR A 174 0.00 4.27 0.22
CA TYR A 174 0.87 4.53 1.37
C TYR A 174 1.98 3.47 1.45
N ALA A 175 2.91 3.53 0.50
CA ALA A 175 4.12 2.74 0.47
C ALA A 175 5.24 3.60 -0.11
N ARG A 176 6.50 3.16 0.03
CA ARG A 176 7.65 3.92 -0.47
C ARG A 176 8.54 3.03 -1.31
N ILE A 177 9.20 3.63 -2.28
CA ILE A 177 10.21 2.96 -3.10
C ILE A 177 11.53 3.67 -2.81
N GLU A 178 12.51 2.89 -2.36
CA GLU A 178 13.89 3.35 -2.18
C GLU A 178 14.73 2.78 -3.32
N ARG A 179 15.58 3.63 -3.91
CA ARG A 179 16.48 3.27 -5.01
C ARG A 179 17.84 2.98 -4.42
N GLU A 180 18.38 1.80 -4.69
CA GLU A 180 19.71 1.39 -4.29
C GLU A 180 20.68 1.64 -5.46
N PHE A 181 21.74 2.38 -5.18
CA PHE A 181 22.75 2.78 -6.15
C PHE A 181 24.07 2.11 -5.81
N THR A 182 24.77 1.61 -6.82
CA THR A 182 26.16 1.14 -6.66
C THR A 182 27.11 2.22 -7.12
N ILE A 183 28.08 2.56 -6.26
CA ILE A 183 29.18 3.44 -6.61
C ILE A 183 30.23 2.56 -7.30
N SER A 184 30.26 2.57 -8.63
CA SER A 184 31.34 1.94 -9.38
C SER A 184 32.59 2.83 -9.38
N ASN A 185 33.23 3.04 -8.22
CA ASN A 185 34.56 3.63 -8.16
C ASN A 185 35.61 2.53 -8.19
N SER A 186 35.77 1.85 -9.33
CA SER A 186 36.85 0.88 -9.53
C SER A 186 38.17 1.57 -9.89
N GLN A 187 38.60 2.57 -9.11
CA GLN A 187 39.93 3.20 -9.29
C GLN A 187 40.48 4.00 -8.10
N PHE A 188 39.98 3.82 -6.87
CA PHE A 188 40.63 4.38 -5.68
C PHE A 188 40.87 3.31 -4.62
N SER A 189 42.08 2.77 -4.60
CA SER A 189 42.67 2.19 -3.41
C SER A 189 42.92 3.32 -2.41
N ILE A 190 42.14 3.33 -1.33
CA ILE A 190 42.26 4.27 -0.22
C ILE A 190 43.60 3.99 0.48
N ASN A 191 44.65 4.72 0.12
CA ASN A 191 45.86 4.84 0.94
C ASN A 191 46.76 6.03 0.60
N GLU A 192 46.27 7.07 -0.08
CA GLU A 192 47.01 8.34 -0.15
C GLU A 192 46.07 9.54 0.04
N SER A 193 46.55 10.50 0.82
CA SER A 193 45.93 11.81 1.06
C SER A 193 45.86 12.60 -0.25
N ILE A 194 44.65 12.80 -0.78
CA ILE A 194 44.42 13.56 -2.00
C ILE A 194 44.00 15.00 -1.64
N SER A 195 44.76 15.97 -2.14
CA SER A 195 44.43 17.39 -2.15
C SER A 195 43.24 17.67 -3.07
N ASN A 196 42.37 18.59 -2.62
CA ASN A 196 41.02 18.86 -3.12
C ASN A 196 40.87 19.40 -4.57
N GLU A 197 41.87 19.29 -5.45
CA GLU A 197 41.84 20.04 -6.72
C GLU A 197 41.56 19.24 -8.00
N ASN A 198 41.35 17.91 -7.97
CA ASN A 198 40.99 17.17 -9.20
C ASN A 198 40.00 16.02 -8.96
N LEU A 199 38.81 16.33 -8.47
CA LEU A 199 37.69 15.38 -8.45
C LEU A 199 36.59 15.82 -9.42
N ASN A 200 36.81 15.55 -10.71
CA ASN A 200 35.73 15.45 -11.70
C ASN A 200 34.92 14.19 -11.41
N ILE A 201 34.03 14.25 -10.40
CA ILE A 201 33.07 13.19 -10.08
C ILE A 201 31.84 13.40 -10.98
N GLU A 202 31.99 13.12 -12.27
CA GLU A 202 30.85 12.72 -13.10
C GLU A 202 30.77 11.18 -13.08
N ASN A 203 30.61 10.60 -11.88
CA ASN A 203 30.40 9.16 -11.77
C ASN A 203 28.91 8.84 -11.88
N SER A 204 28.57 8.16 -12.98
CA SER A 204 27.26 7.61 -13.29
C SER A 204 26.79 6.65 -12.19
N MET A 205 26.01 7.15 -11.24
CA MET A 205 25.28 6.31 -10.28
C MET A 205 24.26 5.47 -11.06
N LYS A 206 24.52 4.17 -11.21
CA LYS A 206 23.56 3.23 -11.79
C LYS A 206 22.65 2.72 -10.67
N ILE A 207 21.34 2.80 -10.87
CA ILE A 207 20.37 2.13 -10.00
C ILE A 207 20.49 0.64 -10.30
N GLU A 208 20.82 -0.16 -9.29
CA GLU A 208 20.88 -1.62 -9.42
C GLU A 208 19.58 -2.28 -8.94
N ASN A 209 19.01 -1.79 -7.85
CA ASN A 209 17.84 -2.41 -7.22
C ASN A 209 16.86 -1.37 -6.64
N PHE A 210 15.62 -1.80 -6.44
CA PHE A 210 14.55 -1.08 -5.78
C PHE A 210 14.09 -1.84 -4.53
N LYS A 211 13.86 -1.11 -3.44
CA LYS A 211 13.31 -1.65 -2.19
C LYS A 211 11.91 -1.09 -1.96
N LEU A 212 10.93 -1.97 -1.72
CA LEU A 212 9.60 -1.57 -1.30
C LEU A 212 9.60 -1.38 0.23
N LYS A 213 9.44 -0.15 0.70
CA LYS A 213 9.38 0.18 2.13
C LYS A 213 7.95 0.45 2.56
N ILE A 214 7.69 0.24 3.85
CA ILE A 214 6.39 0.59 4.43
C ILE A 214 6.12 2.09 4.33
N GLY A 215 4.84 2.47 4.30
CA GLY A 215 4.44 3.87 4.48
C GLY A 215 4.82 4.40 5.86
N ILE A 216 5.09 5.71 5.98
CA ILE A 216 5.38 6.34 7.29
C ILE A 216 4.15 6.29 8.22
N ASP A 217 2.95 6.36 7.66
CA ASP A 217 1.71 6.16 8.41
C ASP A 217 1.49 4.66 8.65
N SER A 218 1.80 4.17 9.83
CA SER A 218 1.67 2.74 10.17
C SER A 218 0.25 2.21 10.03
N GLU A 219 -0.75 3.04 10.29
CA GLU A 219 -2.17 2.66 10.18
C GLU A 219 -2.62 2.63 8.73
N LYS A 220 -1.98 3.41 7.85
CA LYS A 220 -2.33 3.46 6.43
C LYS A 220 -1.36 2.70 5.53
N ASP A 221 -0.21 2.22 6.02
CA ASP A 221 0.76 1.42 5.27
C ASP A 221 0.04 0.43 4.37
N GLN A 222 0.41 0.39 3.09
CA GLN A 222 -0.22 -0.46 2.08
C GLN A 222 0.77 -1.43 1.43
N SER A 223 2.01 -1.51 1.93
CA SER A 223 3.02 -2.46 1.45
C SER A 223 2.52 -3.91 1.41
N TYR A 224 1.65 -4.30 2.35
CA TYR A 224 1.03 -5.62 2.42
C TYR A 224 0.26 -6.00 1.15
N PHE A 225 -0.34 -5.05 0.44
CA PHE A 225 -1.09 -5.33 -0.78
C PHE A 225 -0.23 -5.30 -2.06
N LEU A 226 1.06 -4.98 -1.92
CA LEU A 226 1.98 -4.71 -3.03
C LEU A 226 3.09 -5.77 -3.15
N TRP A 227 2.99 -6.87 -2.40
CA TRP A 227 4.01 -7.92 -2.34
C TRP A 227 4.25 -8.63 -3.67
N THR A 228 3.31 -8.55 -4.62
CA THR A 228 3.39 -9.17 -5.95
C THR A 228 4.19 -8.34 -6.96
N LEU A 229 4.61 -7.12 -6.62
CA LEU A 229 5.42 -6.29 -7.50
C LEU A 229 6.81 -6.90 -7.68
N ALA A 230 7.42 -6.66 -8.83
CA ALA A 230 8.80 -7.05 -9.14
C ALA A 230 9.70 -5.82 -9.31
N GLN A 231 11.01 -6.05 -9.45
CA GLN A 231 12.01 -4.99 -9.67
C GLN A 231 11.67 -4.09 -10.87
N ASP A 232 11.25 -4.70 -11.99
CA ASP A 232 10.84 -3.95 -13.21
C ASP A 232 9.64 -3.05 -12.92
N ASP A 233 8.62 -3.54 -12.20
CA ASP A 233 7.46 -2.74 -11.82
C ASP A 233 7.88 -1.53 -10.99
N LEU A 234 8.69 -1.75 -9.94
CA LEU A 234 9.13 -0.68 -9.04
C LEU A 234 9.95 0.40 -9.74
N SER A 235 10.62 0.07 -10.84
CA SER A 235 11.38 1.03 -11.64
C SER A 235 10.50 2.09 -12.33
N HIS A 236 9.22 1.76 -12.54
CA HIS A 236 8.23 2.59 -13.24
C HIS A 236 7.11 3.11 -12.33
N ILE A 237 7.14 2.82 -11.03
CA ILE A 237 6.09 3.21 -10.09
C ILE A 237 6.53 4.37 -9.21
N LEU A 238 5.59 5.29 -8.95
CA LEU A 238 5.73 6.35 -7.97
C LEU A 238 4.62 6.26 -6.91
N PHE A 239 5.01 6.42 -5.64
CA PHE A 239 4.10 6.54 -4.49
C PHE A 239 4.31 7.90 -3.79
N PRO A 240 3.71 8.99 -4.30
CA PRO A 240 4.08 10.35 -3.87
C PRO A 240 3.75 10.64 -2.41
N ILE A 241 2.77 9.93 -1.83
CA ILE A 241 2.28 10.18 -0.46
C ILE A 241 2.82 9.20 0.58
N GLY A 242 3.67 8.24 0.19
CA GLY A 242 4.18 7.23 1.14
C GLY A 242 4.99 7.79 2.30
N ASN A 243 5.55 8.99 2.14
CA ASN A 243 6.27 9.73 3.19
C ASN A 243 5.37 10.67 4.01
N LEU A 244 4.04 10.58 3.88
CA LEU A 244 3.10 11.48 4.55
C LEU A 244 2.15 10.70 5.43
N LYS A 245 1.79 11.29 6.57
CA LYS A 245 0.66 10.83 7.38
C LYS A 245 -0.66 11.21 6.71
N LYS A 246 -1.73 10.47 6.97
CA LYS A 246 -3.06 10.76 6.39
C LYS A 246 -3.54 12.17 6.66
N GLU A 247 -3.29 12.67 7.86
CA GLU A 247 -3.63 14.04 8.27
C GLU A 247 -2.94 15.08 7.39
N GLU A 248 -1.65 14.85 7.08
CA GLU A 248 -0.85 15.72 6.23
C GLU A 248 -1.33 15.68 4.77
N VAL A 249 -1.71 14.50 4.27
CA VAL A 249 -2.34 14.37 2.95
C VAL A 249 -3.64 15.20 2.88
N ARG A 250 -4.49 15.15 3.91
CA ARG A 250 -5.71 15.99 3.97
C ARG A 250 -5.39 17.48 4.06
N ARG A 251 -4.35 17.86 4.81
CA ARG A 251 -3.88 19.25 4.90
C ARG A 251 -3.43 19.77 3.53
N LEU A 252 -2.63 18.99 2.79
CA LEU A 252 -2.21 19.32 1.44
C LEU A 252 -3.38 19.41 0.47
N ALA A 253 -4.38 18.53 0.59
CA ALA A 253 -5.56 18.58 -0.26
C ALA A 253 -6.32 19.90 -0.12
N ARG A 254 -6.47 20.42 1.11
CA ARG A 254 -7.04 21.75 1.36
C ARG A 254 -6.15 22.87 0.84
N GLN A 255 -4.83 22.77 1.08
CA GLN A 255 -3.87 23.79 0.64
C GLN A 255 -3.84 23.93 -0.88
N TYR A 256 -3.96 22.83 -1.62
CA TYR A 256 -4.03 22.83 -3.08
C TYR A 256 -5.44 23.16 -3.62
N GLY A 257 -6.43 23.43 -2.76
CA GLY A 257 -7.79 23.74 -3.18
C GLY A 257 -8.50 22.58 -3.88
N LEU A 258 -8.16 21.33 -3.55
CA LEU A 258 -8.73 20.18 -4.24
C LEU A 258 -10.21 19.98 -3.88
N PRO A 259 -11.10 19.75 -4.86
CA PRO A 259 -12.55 19.63 -4.64
C PRO A 259 -12.94 18.41 -3.79
N VAL A 260 -12.05 17.42 -3.68
CA VAL A 260 -12.27 16.19 -2.91
C VAL A 260 -11.67 16.25 -1.50
N SER A 261 -11.10 17.37 -1.06
CA SER A 261 -10.33 17.50 0.19
C SER A 261 -11.05 16.98 1.45
N GLU A 262 -12.38 17.16 1.52
CA GLU A 262 -13.22 16.73 2.64
C GLU A 262 -13.92 15.38 2.39
N LYS A 263 -13.65 14.72 1.25
CA LYS A 263 -14.24 13.40 0.95
C LYS A 263 -13.72 12.35 1.92
N LYS A 264 -14.64 11.49 2.39
CA LYS A 264 -14.30 10.34 3.24
C LYS A 264 -13.56 9.27 2.43
N ASP A 265 -12.69 8.53 3.10
CA ASP A 265 -11.97 7.42 2.48
C ASP A 265 -12.99 6.32 2.10
N SER A 266 -12.84 5.73 0.92
CA SER A 266 -13.63 4.57 0.51
C SER A 266 -13.43 3.43 1.49
N GLN A 267 -14.53 2.80 1.90
CA GLN A 267 -14.54 1.59 2.73
C GLN A 267 -14.94 0.40 1.85
N GLY A 268 -14.44 -0.80 2.17
CA GLY A 268 -14.76 -2.03 1.45
C GLY A 268 -13.67 -2.51 0.50
N ILE A 269 -13.96 -3.59 -0.23
CA ILE A 269 -13.04 -4.21 -1.19
C ILE A 269 -12.85 -3.25 -2.36
N CYS A 270 -11.61 -3.13 -2.86
CA CYS A 270 -11.29 -2.22 -3.94
C CYS A 270 -12.23 -2.44 -5.14
N PHE A 271 -13.00 -1.39 -5.46
CA PHE A 271 -13.95 -1.29 -6.58
C PHE A 271 -15.28 -2.07 -6.50
N ILE A 272 -15.44 -3.03 -5.59
CA ILE A 272 -16.72 -3.71 -5.37
C ILE A 272 -17.67 -2.81 -4.54
N GLY A 273 -17.12 -1.89 -3.74
CA GLY A 273 -17.89 -0.92 -2.96
C GLY A 273 -18.24 -1.41 -1.55
N ASN A 274 -19.25 -0.78 -0.94
CA ASN A 274 -19.64 -1.02 0.44
C ASN A 274 -20.70 -2.13 0.56
N ILE A 275 -20.29 -3.37 0.29
CA ILE A 275 -21.09 -4.59 0.51
C ILE A 275 -20.31 -5.53 1.42
N ARG A 276 -21.00 -6.31 2.26
CA ARG A 276 -20.34 -7.36 3.03
C ARG A 276 -19.92 -8.51 2.12
N MET A 277 -18.81 -9.18 2.44
CA MET A 277 -18.28 -10.25 1.59
C MET A 277 -19.24 -11.45 1.50
N ASP A 278 -19.92 -11.81 2.60
CA ASP A 278 -20.91 -12.89 2.62
C ASP A 278 -22.11 -12.58 1.72
N GLU A 279 -22.64 -11.35 1.79
CA GLU A 279 -23.71 -10.86 0.93
C GLU A 279 -23.29 -10.84 -0.56
N PHE A 280 -22.06 -10.38 -0.85
CA PHE A 280 -21.52 -10.41 -2.20
C PHE A 280 -21.43 -11.85 -2.73
N LEU A 281 -20.87 -12.78 -1.94
CA LEU A 281 -20.67 -14.17 -2.36
C LEU A 281 -21.99 -14.92 -2.55
N ALA A 282 -23.04 -14.60 -1.79
CA ALA A 282 -24.35 -15.23 -1.92
C ALA A 282 -24.97 -15.05 -3.32
N HIS A 283 -24.57 -14.01 -4.08
CA HIS A 283 -25.00 -13.81 -5.47
C HIS A 283 -24.29 -14.72 -6.48
N PHE A 284 -23.15 -15.33 -6.12
CA PHE A 284 -22.32 -16.14 -7.01
C PHE A 284 -22.17 -17.60 -6.57
N ILE A 285 -22.44 -17.88 -5.31
CA ILE A 285 -22.27 -19.19 -4.69
C ILE A 285 -23.60 -19.53 -4.01
N GLN A 286 -24.28 -20.54 -4.54
CA GLN A 286 -25.46 -21.08 -3.87
C GLN A 286 -25.02 -21.79 -2.58
N THR A 287 -25.54 -21.33 -1.45
CA THR A 287 -25.23 -21.92 -0.14
C THR A 287 -26.45 -22.63 0.44
N LYS A 288 -26.20 -23.48 1.43
CA LYS A 288 -27.21 -24.14 2.24
C LYS A 288 -26.83 -23.99 3.71
N PRO A 289 -27.80 -23.86 4.62
CA PRO A 289 -27.52 -23.89 6.03
C PRO A 289 -26.74 -25.14 6.44
N GLY A 290 -25.78 -24.97 7.33
CA GLY A 290 -24.94 -26.05 7.85
C GLY A 290 -24.76 -25.95 9.36
N LYS A 291 -24.03 -26.91 9.92
CA LYS A 291 -23.91 -27.10 11.38
C LYS A 291 -22.68 -26.40 11.93
N VAL A 292 -22.86 -25.73 13.07
CA VAL A 292 -21.76 -25.24 13.88
C VAL A 292 -21.47 -26.25 14.98
N LEU A 293 -20.24 -26.74 15.02
CA LEU A 293 -19.76 -27.77 15.93
C LEU A 293 -18.80 -27.18 16.98
N ASP A 294 -18.79 -27.76 18.18
CA ASP A 294 -17.70 -27.56 19.14
C ASP A 294 -16.45 -28.39 18.78
N THR A 295 -15.40 -28.30 19.60
CA THR A 295 -14.14 -29.04 19.40
C THR A 295 -14.24 -30.55 19.63
N VAL A 296 -15.36 -31.04 20.17
CA VAL A 296 -15.65 -32.46 20.41
C VAL A 296 -16.59 -33.03 19.33
N GLY A 297 -17.17 -32.17 18.49
CA GLY A 297 -18.07 -32.54 17.40
C GLY A 297 -19.56 -32.41 17.73
N HIS A 298 -19.94 -31.84 18.88
CA HIS A 298 -21.34 -31.59 19.20
C HIS A 298 -21.88 -30.38 18.43
N GLU A 299 -23.11 -30.50 17.95
CA GLU A 299 -23.82 -29.41 17.31
C GLU A 299 -24.26 -28.37 18.34
N ILE A 300 -23.76 -27.15 18.20
CA ILE A 300 -24.02 -26.02 19.10
C ILE A 300 -24.71 -24.85 18.37
N GLY A 301 -24.98 -24.98 17.06
CA GLY A 301 -25.50 -23.89 16.27
C GLY A 301 -25.62 -24.17 14.78
N THR A 302 -25.93 -23.11 14.03
CA THR A 302 -26.13 -23.14 12.57
C THR A 302 -25.46 -21.96 11.88
N HIS A 303 -25.18 -22.11 10.58
CA HIS A 303 -24.57 -21.08 9.74
C HIS A 303 -25.16 -21.11 8.33
N ASP A 304 -24.99 -20.06 7.52
CA ASP A 304 -25.63 -19.95 6.20
C ASP A 304 -24.86 -20.61 5.04
N GLY A 305 -23.66 -21.13 5.34
CA GLY A 305 -22.88 -21.99 4.46
C GLY A 305 -21.39 -21.85 4.75
N ALA A 306 -20.67 -22.96 4.96
CA ALA A 306 -19.29 -22.93 5.47
C ALA A 306 -18.33 -22.13 4.57
N VAL A 307 -18.64 -22.06 3.27
CA VAL A 307 -17.90 -21.29 2.27
C VAL A 307 -17.82 -19.78 2.55
N LEU A 308 -18.82 -19.22 3.23
CA LEU A 308 -18.93 -17.77 3.50
C LEU A 308 -18.02 -17.30 4.64
N TYR A 309 -17.45 -18.23 5.41
CA TYR A 309 -16.73 -17.92 6.64
C TYR A 309 -15.22 -18.06 6.49
N THR A 310 -14.50 -17.26 7.27
CA THR A 310 -13.03 -17.28 7.31
C THR A 310 -12.53 -17.81 8.66
N VAL A 311 -11.44 -18.58 8.65
CA VAL A 311 -10.80 -19.06 9.89
C VAL A 311 -10.35 -17.85 10.73
N GLY A 312 -10.74 -17.82 12.00
CA GLY A 312 -10.54 -16.72 12.95
C GLY A 312 -11.67 -15.69 12.99
N GLU A 313 -12.71 -15.83 12.17
CA GLU A 313 -13.91 -14.98 12.19
C GLU A 313 -14.76 -15.20 13.45
N ARG A 314 -15.43 -14.15 13.93
CA ARG A 314 -16.19 -14.14 15.20
C ARG A 314 -17.71 -14.00 15.05
N HIS A 315 -18.20 -13.72 13.84
CA HIS A 315 -19.59 -13.33 13.60
C HIS A 315 -20.17 -14.09 12.41
N GLY A 316 -21.46 -13.91 12.16
CA GLY A 316 -22.17 -14.43 11.00
C GLY A 316 -22.76 -15.83 11.17
N PHE A 317 -22.52 -16.51 12.28
CA PHE A 317 -23.12 -17.81 12.61
C PHE A 317 -23.89 -17.73 13.93
N THR A 318 -24.87 -18.62 14.10
CA THR A 318 -25.78 -18.64 15.26
C THR A 318 -25.37 -19.74 16.22
N ILE A 319 -25.23 -19.41 17.50
CA ILE A 319 -25.00 -20.38 18.58
C ILE A 319 -26.30 -20.51 19.37
N SER A 320 -26.86 -21.73 19.44
CA SER A 320 -28.14 -22.01 20.08
C SER A 320 -28.04 -22.11 21.61
N GLN A 321 -26.86 -22.46 22.11
CA GLN A 321 -26.59 -22.64 23.54
C GLN A 321 -25.60 -21.58 24.03
N LYS A 322 -26.04 -20.32 24.17
CA LYS A 322 -25.19 -19.22 24.62
C LYS A 322 -25.59 -18.80 26.03
N GLY A 323 -24.66 -18.92 26.98
CA GLY A 323 -24.80 -18.35 28.31
C GLY A 323 -24.63 -16.81 28.27
N PRO A 324 -25.19 -16.06 29.24
CA PRO A 324 -25.06 -14.60 29.30
C PRO A 324 -23.61 -14.10 29.39
N GLU A 325 -22.72 -14.94 29.95
CA GLU A 325 -21.30 -14.66 30.23
C GLU A 325 -20.36 -15.15 29.10
N ASP A 326 -20.90 -15.79 28.06
CA ASP A 326 -20.06 -16.42 27.05
C ASP A 326 -19.32 -15.40 26.18
N LYS A 327 -17.99 -15.52 26.19
CA LYS A 327 -17.09 -14.80 25.29
C LYS A 327 -17.42 -15.13 23.83
N ALA A 328 -17.03 -14.23 22.92
CA ALA A 328 -17.20 -14.44 21.49
C ALA A 328 -16.55 -15.77 21.03
N PHE A 329 -17.29 -16.51 20.20
CA PHE A 329 -16.79 -17.71 19.52
C PHE A 329 -15.95 -17.33 18.30
N TYR A 330 -15.01 -18.18 17.93
CA TYR A 330 -14.12 -18.02 16.79
C TYR A 330 -14.15 -19.26 15.93
N VAL A 331 -14.21 -19.11 14.60
CA VAL A 331 -14.03 -20.21 13.66
C VAL A 331 -12.61 -20.74 13.75
N LEU A 332 -12.45 -22.00 14.14
CA LEU A 332 -11.17 -22.70 14.22
C LEU A 332 -10.85 -23.42 12.91
N SER A 333 -11.86 -24.03 12.30
CA SER A 333 -11.74 -24.72 11.02
C SER A 333 -13.10 -24.78 10.33
N LYS A 334 -13.09 -25.13 9.05
CA LYS A 334 -14.29 -25.35 8.25
C LYS A 334 -14.11 -26.57 7.37
N ASP A 335 -15.19 -27.31 7.19
CA ASP A 335 -15.26 -28.43 6.23
C ASP A 335 -16.30 -28.08 5.16
N ILE A 336 -15.84 -27.89 3.93
CA ILE A 336 -16.70 -27.52 2.81
C ILE A 336 -17.54 -28.70 2.33
N MET A 337 -17.01 -29.92 2.42
CA MET A 337 -17.70 -31.13 1.95
C MET A 337 -18.83 -31.51 2.90
N LEU A 338 -18.57 -31.44 4.21
CA LEU A 338 -19.56 -31.68 5.26
C LEU A 338 -20.45 -30.45 5.53
N ASN A 339 -20.09 -29.28 5.00
CA ASN A 339 -20.74 -28.00 5.27
C ASN A 339 -20.86 -27.72 6.78
N THR A 340 -19.73 -27.77 7.47
CA THR A 340 -19.65 -27.53 8.92
C THR A 340 -18.58 -26.51 9.29
N LEU A 341 -18.79 -25.83 10.41
CA LEU A 341 -17.81 -24.96 11.05
C LEU A 341 -17.47 -25.51 12.44
N VAL A 342 -16.20 -25.56 12.79
CA VAL A 342 -15.77 -25.82 14.18
C VAL A 342 -15.44 -24.49 14.83
N VAL A 343 -16.04 -24.20 15.99
CA VAL A 343 -15.85 -22.95 16.70
C VAL A 343 -15.48 -23.16 18.17
N SER A 344 -14.80 -22.17 18.77
CA SER A 344 -14.55 -22.15 20.22
C SER A 344 -14.46 -20.73 20.76
N ASN A 345 -14.85 -20.54 22.02
CA ASN A 345 -14.61 -19.32 22.79
C ASN A 345 -13.50 -19.49 23.86
N LYS A 346 -12.96 -20.72 24.03
CA LYS A 346 -11.95 -21.03 25.05
C LYS A 346 -10.54 -20.78 24.52
N LYS A 347 -9.75 -20.00 25.27
CA LYS A 347 -8.39 -19.60 24.88
C LYS A 347 -7.48 -20.80 24.63
N SER A 348 -7.58 -21.86 25.44
CA SER A 348 -6.78 -23.08 25.32
C SER A 348 -7.07 -23.83 24.02
N GLU A 349 -8.36 -24.05 23.71
CA GLU A 349 -8.80 -24.72 22.49
C GLU A 349 -8.41 -23.95 21.22
N ILE A 350 -8.54 -22.61 21.25
CA ILE A 350 -8.09 -21.76 20.14
C ILE A 350 -6.58 -21.92 19.92
N ILE A 351 -5.76 -21.98 20.98
CA ILE A 351 -4.31 -22.14 20.86
C ILE A 351 -3.95 -23.54 20.37
N SER A 352 -4.62 -24.59 20.87
CA SER A 352 -4.32 -25.97 20.47
C SER A 352 -4.66 -26.24 19.01
N HIS A 353 -5.65 -25.54 18.45
CA HIS A 353 -6.00 -25.59 17.03
C HIS A 353 -5.23 -24.58 16.17
N SER A 354 -4.35 -23.76 16.77
CA SER A 354 -3.57 -22.78 16.02
C SER A 354 -2.31 -23.45 15.46
N PRO A 355 -2.08 -23.41 14.14
CA PRO A 355 -0.91 -24.02 13.54
C PRO A 355 0.38 -23.28 13.88
N THR A 356 1.49 -24.01 13.79
CA THR A 356 2.86 -23.43 13.88
C THR A 356 3.60 -23.48 12.55
N LYS A 357 3.11 -24.22 11.55
CA LYS A 357 3.75 -24.36 10.24
C LYS A 357 2.75 -24.34 9.09
N ILE A 358 3.14 -23.69 7.99
CA ILE A 358 2.31 -23.58 6.80
C ILE A 358 3.17 -23.65 5.52
N GLU A 359 2.75 -24.46 4.56
CA GLU A 359 3.26 -24.43 3.19
C GLU A 359 2.71 -23.21 2.45
N ILE A 360 3.55 -22.60 1.63
CA ILE A 360 3.20 -21.41 0.85
C ILE A 360 3.36 -21.68 -0.65
N LYS A 361 2.67 -20.89 -1.47
CA LYS A 361 2.74 -20.96 -2.93
C LYS A 361 2.76 -19.59 -3.57
N ASN A 362 3.06 -19.54 -4.86
CA ASN A 362 3.12 -18.30 -5.64
C ASN A 362 4.03 -17.26 -4.96
N VAL A 363 5.19 -17.72 -4.49
CA VAL A 363 6.17 -16.89 -3.81
C VAL A 363 6.70 -15.85 -4.80
N ASN A 364 6.76 -14.59 -4.36
CA ASN A 364 7.35 -13.51 -5.10
C ASN A 364 8.27 -12.72 -4.17
N TRP A 365 9.54 -12.62 -4.53
CA TRP A 365 10.53 -11.80 -3.83
C TRP A 365 10.77 -10.52 -4.64
N ILE A 366 10.53 -9.38 -4.01
CA ILE A 366 11.02 -8.08 -4.47
C ILE A 366 12.52 -8.03 -4.17
N THR A 367 12.89 -8.39 -2.94
CA THR A 367 14.27 -8.48 -2.49
C THR A 367 14.42 -9.82 -1.79
N GLU A 368 15.42 -10.60 -2.21
CA GLU A 368 15.69 -11.90 -1.60
C GLU A 368 16.03 -11.72 -0.11
N PRO A 369 15.49 -12.58 0.78
CA PRO A 369 15.83 -12.54 2.19
C PRO A 369 17.30 -12.91 2.37
N VAL A 370 18.08 -12.02 3.00
CA VAL A 370 19.42 -12.30 3.53
C VAL A 370 19.33 -12.75 4.99
N ASP A 371 20.39 -13.36 5.53
CA ASP A 371 20.51 -13.95 6.89
C ASP A 371 20.23 -12.95 8.04
N HIS A 372 18.98 -12.51 8.15
CA HIS A 372 18.48 -11.52 9.11
C HIS A 372 17.16 -11.98 9.72
N ALA A 373 16.75 -11.28 10.79
CA ALA A 373 15.46 -11.53 11.42
C ALA A 373 14.31 -11.27 10.44
N LEU A 374 13.68 -12.36 10.00
CA LEU A 374 12.55 -12.33 9.09
C LEU A 374 11.24 -12.25 9.86
N PHE A 375 10.39 -11.31 9.47
CA PHE A 375 9.06 -11.17 10.00
C PHE A 375 8.02 -11.42 8.92
N ALA A 376 6.87 -11.94 9.30
CA ALA A 376 5.74 -12.10 8.41
C ALA A 376 4.48 -11.42 8.96
N ARG A 377 3.69 -10.86 8.07
CA ARG A 377 2.32 -10.40 8.33
C ARG A 377 1.38 -11.29 7.54
N ILE A 378 0.41 -11.89 8.23
CA ILE A 378 -0.55 -12.85 7.65
C ILE A 378 -1.90 -12.22 7.25
N ARG A 379 -2.12 -10.97 7.66
CA ARG A 379 -3.32 -10.19 7.36
C ARG A 379 -3.02 -8.70 7.43
N TYR A 380 -3.77 -7.90 6.67
CA TYR A 380 -3.62 -6.45 6.70
C TYR A 380 -3.76 -5.88 8.12
N ARG A 381 -2.86 -4.96 8.51
CA ARG A 381 -2.73 -4.41 9.89
C ARG A 381 -2.52 -5.45 10.99
N GLY A 382 -2.19 -6.69 10.64
CA GLY A 382 -1.73 -7.68 11.60
C GLY A 382 -0.35 -7.35 12.16
N GLU A 383 -0.09 -7.85 13.36
CA GLU A 383 1.25 -7.82 13.96
C GLU A 383 2.27 -8.55 13.07
N LYS A 384 3.52 -8.08 13.13
CA LYS A 384 4.65 -8.74 12.48
C LYS A 384 5.13 -9.88 13.37
N ILE A 385 5.07 -11.09 12.84
CA ILE A 385 5.38 -12.32 13.58
C ILE A 385 6.78 -12.79 13.14
N PRO A 386 7.71 -13.06 14.07
CA PRO A 386 8.99 -13.67 13.71
C PRO A 386 8.77 -15.04 13.06
N VAL A 387 9.43 -15.28 11.94
CA VAL A 387 9.29 -16.51 11.17
C VAL A 387 10.63 -17.08 10.72
N LYS A 388 10.63 -18.37 10.41
CA LYS A 388 11.70 -19.05 9.68
C LYS A 388 11.16 -19.64 8.39
N LEU A 389 11.93 -19.52 7.32
CA LEU A 389 11.66 -20.21 6.06
C LEU A 389 12.39 -21.54 6.06
N PHE A 390 11.75 -22.59 5.54
CA PHE A 390 12.35 -23.89 5.35
C PHE A 390 11.69 -24.61 4.18
N LEU A 391 12.35 -25.64 3.64
CA LEU A 391 11.79 -26.47 2.58
C LEU A 391 11.07 -27.69 3.20
N ALA A 392 9.79 -27.87 2.87
CA ALA A 392 8.99 -29.02 3.25
C ALA A 392 8.37 -29.63 1.99
N ASN A 393 8.55 -30.93 1.75
CA ASN A 393 7.98 -31.63 0.59
C ASN A 393 8.30 -30.95 -0.76
N HIS A 394 9.53 -30.46 -0.94
CA HIS A 394 9.96 -29.66 -2.11
C HIS A 394 9.21 -28.33 -2.32
N ARG A 395 8.51 -27.84 -1.29
CA ARG A 395 7.82 -26.55 -1.30
C ARG A 395 8.34 -25.67 -0.18
N LEU A 396 8.35 -24.36 -0.42
CA LEU A 396 8.72 -23.41 0.63
C LEU A 396 7.62 -23.40 1.71
N ALA A 397 8.05 -23.39 2.97
CA ALA A 397 7.18 -23.37 4.13
C ALA A 397 7.68 -22.34 5.16
N VAL A 398 6.76 -21.95 6.05
CA VAL A 398 6.98 -20.95 7.09
C VAL A 398 6.73 -21.58 8.44
N GLU A 399 7.68 -21.43 9.36
CA GLU A 399 7.57 -21.84 10.76
C GLU A 399 7.45 -20.61 11.66
N PHE A 400 6.45 -20.62 12.53
CA PHE A 400 6.21 -19.60 13.55
C PHE A 400 6.72 -20.10 14.90
N LYS A 401 7.37 -19.22 15.68
CA LYS A 401 7.87 -19.57 17.03
C LYS A 401 6.74 -19.95 18.02
N LYS A 402 5.54 -19.42 17.81
CA LYS A 402 4.36 -19.65 18.65
C LYS A 402 3.16 -19.99 17.75
N PRO A 403 2.17 -20.76 18.24
CA PRO A 403 0.92 -21.02 17.52
C PRO A 403 0.25 -19.73 17.05
N VAL A 404 -0.08 -19.65 15.76
CA VAL A 404 -0.67 -18.45 15.14
C VAL A 404 -2.14 -18.69 14.84
N ARG A 405 -2.98 -17.82 15.41
CA ARG A 405 -4.43 -17.87 15.23
C ARG A 405 -4.83 -17.29 13.88
N GLY A 406 -5.84 -17.88 13.25
CA GLY A 406 -6.47 -17.29 12.06
C GLY A 406 -5.60 -17.36 10.80
N LEU A 407 -4.74 -18.38 10.66
CA LEU A 407 -4.10 -18.66 9.38
C LEU A 407 -5.18 -19.09 8.39
N SER A 408 -5.53 -18.19 7.47
CA SER A 408 -6.54 -18.45 6.46
C SER A 408 -5.89 -18.84 5.13
N LEU A 409 -6.20 -20.02 4.61
CA LEU A 409 -5.69 -20.49 3.33
C LEU A 409 -6.21 -19.58 2.21
N GLY A 410 -5.37 -19.28 1.21
CA GLY A 410 -5.68 -18.33 0.14
C GLY A 410 -5.34 -16.87 0.46
N GLN A 411 -5.20 -16.51 1.74
CA GLN A 411 -4.71 -15.18 2.12
C GLN A 411 -3.22 -15.02 1.84
N SER A 412 -2.76 -13.77 1.81
CA SER A 412 -1.35 -13.45 1.63
C SER A 412 -0.58 -13.52 2.95
N ILE A 413 0.61 -14.10 2.89
CA ILE A 413 1.66 -13.94 3.90
C ILE A 413 2.76 -13.08 3.30
N VAL A 414 3.08 -11.96 3.94
CA VAL A 414 4.00 -10.94 3.41
C VAL A 414 5.18 -10.81 4.36
N PHE A 415 6.38 -10.85 3.79
CA PHE A 415 7.64 -10.91 4.51
C PHE A 415 8.29 -9.54 4.59
N TYR A 416 8.84 -9.24 5.76
CA TYR A 416 9.46 -7.97 6.07
C TYR A 416 10.81 -8.18 6.74
N LEU A 417 11.76 -7.32 6.37
CA LEU A 417 13.01 -7.11 7.09
C LEU A 417 12.86 -5.88 8.00
N SER A 418 13.20 -6.05 9.27
CA SER A 418 13.22 -4.97 10.27
C SER A 418 14.66 -4.61 10.60
N LEU A 419 15.11 -3.40 10.23
CA LEU A 419 16.51 -3.01 10.36
C LEU A 419 16.87 -2.56 11.78
N ASN A 420 15.92 -2.03 12.57
CA ASN A 420 16.16 -1.62 13.96
C ASN A 420 15.43 -2.53 14.96
N ALA A 421 15.56 -3.85 14.82
CA ALA A 421 15.00 -4.81 15.77
C ALA A 421 15.73 -4.79 17.13
N ASN A 422 15.69 -3.66 17.83
CA ASN A 422 15.87 -3.60 19.28
C ASN A 422 14.49 -3.79 19.92
N GLU A 423 14.42 -4.79 20.78
CA GLU A 423 13.23 -5.31 21.46
C GLU A 423 12.35 -4.18 22.02
N GLU A 424 11.21 -3.89 21.37
CA GLU A 424 9.93 -3.39 21.95
C GLU A 424 9.04 -2.62 20.95
N LYS A 425 9.54 -2.18 19.79
CA LYS A 425 8.68 -1.54 18.75
C LYS A 425 8.34 -2.51 17.62
N SER A 426 7.05 -2.73 17.40
CA SER A 426 6.50 -3.68 16.42
C SER A 426 6.43 -3.16 14.98
N ILE A 427 6.72 -1.88 14.76
CA ILE A 427 6.71 -1.22 13.45
C ILE A 427 7.83 -0.18 13.44
N ASP A 428 8.76 -0.32 12.50
CA ASP A 428 9.79 0.67 12.23
C ASP A 428 9.59 1.24 10.82
N GLU A 429 9.61 2.56 10.71
CA GLU A 429 9.56 3.26 9.41
C GLU A 429 10.72 2.85 8.48
N SER A 430 11.75 2.16 8.98
CA SER A 430 12.80 1.59 8.13
C SER A 430 12.43 0.27 7.44
N ASP A 431 11.31 -0.36 7.82
CA ASP A 431 10.98 -1.72 7.42
C ASP A 431 10.82 -1.88 5.90
N ILE A 432 11.43 -2.94 5.38
CA ILE A 432 11.44 -3.29 3.96
C ILE A 432 10.52 -4.48 3.75
N CYS A 433 9.56 -4.36 2.84
CA CYS A 433 8.78 -5.46 2.31
C CYS A 433 9.63 -6.25 1.32
N LEU A 434 10.01 -7.47 1.71
CA LEU A 434 10.84 -8.36 0.89
C LEU A 434 10.03 -9.03 -0.22
N GLY A 435 8.72 -9.19 -0.02
CA GLY A 435 7.87 -9.95 -0.92
C GLY A 435 6.80 -10.70 -0.15
N GLY A 436 6.22 -11.72 -0.77
CA GLY A 436 5.14 -12.48 -0.15
C GLY A 436 4.79 -13.75 -0.89
N ALA A 437 3.75 -14.41 -0.40
CA ALA A 437 3.23 -15.64 -0.95
C ALA A 437 1.75 -15.81 -0.57
N VAL A 438 1.13 -16.84 -1.13
CA VAL A 438 -0.21 -17.30 -0.76
C VAL A 438 -0.08 -18.46 0.23
N MET A 439 -0.80 -18.39 1.35
CA MET A 439 -0.89 -19.46 2.34
C MET A 439 -1.64 -20.67 1.76
N ASP A 440 -0.99 -21.82 1.67
CA ASP A 440 -1.50 -22.96 0.89
C ASP A 440 -2.05 -24.11 1.72
N ARG A 441 -1.24 -24.64 2.64
CA ARG A 441 -1.60 -25.83 3.40
C ARG A 441 -0.99 -25.79 4.79
N ILE A 442 -1.79 -26.04 5.81
CA ILE A 442 -1.31 -26.22 7.18
C ILE A 442 -0.61 -27.59 7.28
N ILE A 443 0.59 -27.62 7.87
CA ILE A 443 1.39 -28.86 8.02
C ILE A 443 1.73 -29.19 9.49
N SER A 444 1.31 -28.37 10.45
CA SER A 444 1.33 -28.69 11.89
C SER A 444 0.41 -27.80 12.70
#